data_AF-A0A7W8CXS8-F1
#
_entry.id   AF-A0A7W8CXS8-F1
#
_cell.length_a   1.000
_cell.length_b   1.000
_cell.length_c   1.000
_cell.angle_alpha   90.00
_cell.angle_beta   90.00
_cell.angle_gamma   90.00
#
_symmetry.space_group_name_H-M   'P 1'
#
loop_
_entity.id
_entity.type
_entity.pdbx_description
1 polymer ?
#
loop_
_entity_poly.entity_id
_entity_poly.type
_entity_poly.pdbx_seq_one_letter_code
_entity_poly.pdbx_strand_id
1 'polypeptide(L)'
;MQYKQKYIDGYWYCFDKYSGAMKTGFVFLDSDYHSRSEKDKTVYYDSKGHMLYGQQYINGNWYCFRLGSGAMVTGDFTLTKDYLTDKDSEVKTVYYDRNGHLITDQNSIKQIKKYYKFRDEVLGKEFDLDKAYGAQCWDGYAYYAKWLGYNIAHCTTSGYVKDIWEYRKTNGILKHFMEVSINDLQPGDVCVFRACTQTPLSHIAIYDGDIQDNQGNVNKTKGKFLGQNQYQSAFNVIELEKISKYMYVTAFRPNL
;
A
#
# COMPACT_ATOMS: atom_id res chain seq x y z
N MET A 1 6.04 37.18 0.03
CA MET A 1 5.39 35.86 -0.09
C MET A 1 6.48 34.81 -0.29
N GLN A 2 6.41 33.67 0.39
CA GLN A 2 7.39 32.58 0.24
C GLN A 2 6.82 31.50 -0.68
N TYR A 3 7.71 30.76 -1.34
CA TYR A 3 7.35 29.70 -2.29
C TYR A 3 8.32 28.53 -2.14
N LYS A 4 7.84 27.31 -2.42
CA LYS A 4 8.61 26.06 -2.37
C LYS A 4 9.22 25.85 -0.98
N GLN A 5 10.31 25.10 -0.86
CA GLN A 5 10.99 24.95 0.41
C GLN A 5 11.76 26.20 0.84
N LYS A 6 11.65 26.55 2.12
CA LYS A 6 12.40 27.65 2.74
C LYS A 6 12.86 27.29 4.14
N TYR A 7 14.11 27.60 4.43
CA TYR A 7 14.66 27.53 5.78
C TYR A 7 14.53 28.90 6.44
N ILE A 8 13.75 28.97 7.53
CA ILE A 8 13.40 30.21 8.22
C ILE A 8 13.48 29.92 9.72
N ASP A 9 14.21 30.75 10.46
CA ASP A 9 14.29 30.70 11.94
C ASP A 9 14.56 29.31 12.53
N GLY A 10 15.44 28.55 11.88
CA GLY A 10 15.84 27.22 12.36
C GLY A 10 15.03 26.05 11.80
N TYR A 11 13.94 26.31 11.06
CA TYR A 11 13.02 25.28 10.57
C TYR A 11 12.88 25.31 9.05
N TRP A 12 12.66 24.13 8.48
CA TRP A 12 12.25 24.00 7.09
C TRP A 12 10.72 24.09 6.98
N TYR A 13 10.26 24.92 6.05
CA TYR A 13 8.86 25.09 5.66
C TYR A 13 8.67 24.73 4.20
N CYS A 14 7.44 24.46 3.79
CA CYS A 14 7.06 24.32 2.39
C CYS A 14 5.86 25.20 2.06
N PHE A 15 5.96 25.94 0.95
CA PHE A 15 4.90 26.78 0.43
C PHE A 15 4.55 26.33 -0.99
N ASP A 16 3.28 26.39 -1.34
CA ASP A 16 2.81 26.09 -2.68
C ASP A 16 3.53 26.96 -3.72
N LYS A 17 3.93 26.33 -4.83
CA LYS A 17 4.78 26.97 -5.85
C LYS A 17 4.10 28.11 -6.62
N TYR A 18 2.76 28.21 -6.59
CA TYR A 18 2.02 29.24 -7.31
C TYR A 18 1.36 30.24 -6.35
N SER A 19 0.60 29.73 -5.39
CA SER A 19 -0.18 30.55 -4.46
C SER A 19 0.62 31.06 -3.27
N GLY A 20 1.76 30.42 -2.95
CA GLY A 20 2.53 30.71 -1.74
C GLY A 20 1.84 30.26 -0.44
N ALA A 21 0.74 29.50 -0.52
CA ALA A 21 0.07 28.95 0.65
C ALA A 21 0.99 27.96 1.38
N MET A 22 1.12 28.10 2.71
CA MET A 22 1.92 27.18 3.52
C MET A 22 1.31 25.78 3.52
N LYS A 23 2.14 24.75 3.31
CA LYS A 23 1.73 23.35 3.36
C LYS A 23 1.99 22.75 4.74
N THR A 24 1.09 21.87 5.16
CA THR A 24 1.19 21.06 6.37
C THR A 24 0.84 19.61 6.07
N GLY A 25 1.19 18.70 6.99
CA GLY A 25 1.03 17.26 6.82
C GLY A 25 2.08 16.63 5.92
N PHE A 26 1.76 15.46 5.36
CA PHE A 26 2.53 14.78 4.34
C PHE A 26 2.60 15.60 3.05
N VAL A 27 3.82 15.85 2.59
CA VAL A 27 4.09 16.54 1.33
C VAL A 27 5.09 15.72 0.53
N PHE A 28 4.71 15.37 -0.70
CA PHE A 28 5.64 14.86 -1.69
C PHE A 28 6.40 16.05 -2.29
N LEU A 29 7.71 16.07 -2.07
CA LEU A 29 8.62 17.05 -2.63
C LEU A 29 9.24 16.39 -3.86
N ASP A 30 8.82 16.86 -5.02
CA ASP A 30 9.43 16.53 -6.30
C ASP A 30 10.46 17.59 -6.70
N SER A 31 11.00 17.43 -7.92
CA SER A 31 11.96 18.35 -8.52
C SER A 31 11.52 19.83 -8.59
N ASP A 32 10.23 20.16 -8.41
CA ASP A 32 9.80 21.55 -8.30
C ASP A 32 10.03 22.15 -6.92
N TYR A 33 10.12 21.33 -5.87
CA TYR A 33 10.20 21.77 -4.47
C TYR A 33 11.60 21.68 -3.86
N HIS A 34 12.45 20.79 -4.35
CA HIS A 34 13.83 20.62 -3.87
C HIS A 34 14.89 20.89 -4.94
N SER A 35 16.15 20.95 -4.52
CA SER A 35 17.29 21.07 -5.45
C SER A 35 17.34 19.89 -6.42
N ARG A 36 17.83 20.08 -7.64
CA ARG A 36 18.04 19.00 -8.63
C ARG A 36 19.00 17.90 -8.15
N SER A 37 19.84 18.20 -7.15
CA SER A 37 20.74 17.22 -6.54
C SER A 37 20.06 16.33 -5.50
N GLU A 38 18.85 16.69 -5.07
CA GLU A 38 18.05 15.89 -4.14
C GLU A 38 17.13 14.94 -4.90
N LYS A 39 16.84 13.79 -4.27
CA LYS A 39 15.85 12.86 -4.78
C LYS A 39 14.47 13.26 -4.26
N ASP A 40 13.47 13.00 -5.10
CA ASP A 40 12.06 13.08 -4.73
C ASP A 40 11.81 12.31 -3.43
N LYS A 41 11.05 12.93 -2.52
CA LYS A 41 10.85 12.41 -1.16
C LYS A 41 9.53 12.87 -0.59
N THR A 42 8.91 12.01 0.21
CA THR A 42 7.82 12.39 1.11
C THR A 42 8.40 12.89 2.42
N VAL A 43 7.89 14.02 2.92
CA VAL A 43 8.22 14.58 4.24
C VAL A 43 6.94 14.89 5.00
N TYR A 44 7.05 15.26 6.28
CA TYR A 44 5.90 15.74 7.05
C TYR A 44 6.18 17.12 7.65
N TYR A 45 5.22 18.04 7.50
CA TYR A 45 5.22 19.36 8.11
C TYR A 45 4.18 19.40 9.24
N ASP A 46 4.56 19.83 10.43
CA ASP A 46 3.64 19.96 11.56
C ASP A 46 2.58 21.06 11.33
N SER A 47 1.69 21.27 12.31
CA SER A 47 0.63 22.28 12.22
C SER A 47 1.15 23.72 12.17
N LYS A 48 2.41 23.96 12.56
CA LYS A 48 3.11 25.25 12.44
C LYS A 48 3.87 25.36 11.12
N GLY A 49 3.93 24.30 10.32
CA GLY A 49 4.65 24.24 9.06
C GLY A 49 6.12 23.83 9.20
N HIS A 50 6.56 23.32 10.36
CA HIS A 50 7.93 22.84 10.54
C HIS A 50 8.09 21.41 10.03
N MET A 51 9.12 21.16 9.22
CA MET A 51 9.46 19.80 8.81
C MET A 51 9.88 18.95 10.01
N LEU A 52 9.31 17.75 10.12
CA LEU A 52 9.61 16.79 11.17
C LEU A 52 10.76 15.85 10.81
N TYR A 53 11.42 15.35 11.85
CA TYR A 53 12.56 14.44 11.79
C TYR A 53 12.44 13.37 12.87
N GLY A 54 13.18 12.27 12.73
CA GLY A 54 13.16 11.20 13.72
C GLY A 54 11.88 10.38 13.66
N GLN A 55 11.66 9.58 14.69
CA GLN A 55 10.46 8.78 14.85
C GLN A 55 9.29 9.67 15.33
N GLN A 56 8.14 9.56 14.66
CA GLN A 56 6.97 10.39 14.91
C GLN A 56 5.70 9.53 14.97
N TYR A 57 4.83 9.80 15.95
CA TYR A 57 3.53 9.16 16.04
C TYR A 57 2.47 10.08 15.44
N ILE A 58 1.94 9.70 14.27
CA ILE A 58 1.04 10.54 13.48
C ILE A 58 -0.19 9.70 13.16
N ASN A 59 -1.36 10.19 13.56
CA ASN A 59 -2.65 9.58 13.27
C ASN A 59 -2.70 8.04 13.46
N GLY A 60 -2.29 7.58 14.65
CA GLY A 60 -2.37 6.16 15.01
C GLY A 60 -1.22 5.29 14.51
N ASN A 61 -0.28 5.82 13.74
CA ASN A 61 0.83 5.07 13.17
C ASN A 61 2.18 5.69 13.53
N TRP A 62 3.19 4.84 13.71
CA TRP A 62 4.57 5.27 13.87
C TRP A 62 5.24 5.40 12.49
N TYR A 63 5.82 6.57 12.26
CA TYR A 63 6.62 6.91 11.08
C TYR A 63 8.05 7.24 11.51
N CYS A 64 8.97 7.26 10.55
CA CYS A 64 10.33 7.76 10.78
C CYS A 64 10.76 8.65 9.61
N PHE A 65 11.38 9.79 9.92
CA PHE A 65 11.89 10.74 8.94
C PHE A 65 13.40 10.94 9.12
N ARG A 66 14.17 10.87 8.04
CA ARG A 66 15.63 10.95 8.06
C ARG A 66 16.09 12.30 8.64
N LEU A 67 16.97 12.26 9.66
CA LEU A 67 17.42 13.45 10.39
C LEU A 67 18.05 14.55 9.51
N GLY A 68 18.73 14.17 8.41
CA GLY A 68 19.37 15.15 7.53
C GLY A 68 18.47 15.73 6.44
N SER A 69 17.40 15.04 6.03
CA SER A 69 16.63 15.41 4.83
C SER A 69 15.12 15.50 5.02
N GLY A 70 14.60 15.06 6.16
CA GLY A 70 13.18 14.91 6.44
C GLY A 70 12.52 13.78 5.64
N ALA A 71 13.25 13.04 4.81
CA ALA A 71 12.67 12.00 3.96
C ALA A 71 12.06 10.88 4.81
N MET A 72 10.80 10.53 4.55
CA MET A 72 10.10 9.42 5.16
C MET A 72 10.83 8.11 4.87
N VAL A 73 10.98 7.30 5.89
CA VAL A 73 11.59 5.98 5.83
C VAL A 73 10.54 4.95 5.44
N THR A 74 10.92 4.09 4.49
CA THR A 74 10.20 2.86 4.11
C THR A 74 11.21 1.73 3.99
N GLY A 75 10.79 0.50 4.20
CA GLY A 75 11.66 -0.68 4.20
C GLY A 75 12.36 -0.94 5.53
N ASP A 76 13.41 -1.78 5.48
CA ASP A 76 14.25 -2.07 6.63
C ASP A 76 15.04 -0.83 7.06
N PHE A 77 15.05 -0.56 8.36
CA PHE A 77 15.71 0.59 8.91
C PHE A 77 16.28 0.31 10.30
N THR A 78 17.53 0.72 10.53
CA THR A 78 18.14 0.69 11.86
C THR A 78 17.78 1.97 12.60
N LEU A 79 16.88 1.87 13.57
CA LEU A 79 16.58 2.97 14.47
C LEU A 79 17.70 3.11 15.50
N THR A 80 18.51 4.17 15.36
CA THR A 80 19.48 4.57 16.38
C THR A 80 18.83 5.48 17.42
N LYS A 81 19.51 5.71 18.54
CA LYS A 81 19.06 6.61 19.61
C LYS A 81 18.77 8.04 19.12
N ASP A 82 19.43 8.50 18.06
CA ASP A 82 19.22 9.84 17.52
C ASP A 82 17.81 10.03 16.95
N TYR A 83 17.18 8.95 16.46
CA TYR A 83 15.83 8.96 15.91
C TYR A 83 14.74 8.89 16.99
N LEU A 84 15.08 8.52 18.22
CA LEU A 84 14.12 8.27 19.28
C LEU A 84 13.92 9.51 20.15
N THR A 85 12.68 9.70 20.61
CA THR A 85 12.35 10.69 21.65
C THR A 85 12.85 10.23 23.01
N ASP A 86 12.70 8.94 23.31
CA ASP A 86 13.32 8.27 24.45
C ASP A 86 14.73 7.79 24.09
N LYS A 87 15.75 8.41 24.70
CA LYS A 87 17.17 8.12 24.43
C LYS A 87 17.68 6.86 25.14
N ASP A 88 16.90 6.29 26.04
CA ASP A 88 17.25 5.08 26.78
C ASP A 88 16.84 3.81 26.03
N SER A 89 15.91 3.94 25.08
CA SER A 89 15.49 2.86 24.19
C SER A 89 16.66 2.30 23.36
N GLU A 90 16.70 0.98 23.21
CA GLU A 90 17.73 0.27 22.47
C GLU A 90 17.67 0.51 20.95
N VAL A 91 18.83 0.38 20.31
CA VAL A 91 18.92 0.35 18.84
C VAL A 91 18.19 -0.89 18.34
N LYS A 92 17.26 -0.71 17.39
CA LYS A 92 16.49 -1.81 16.82
C LYS A 92 16.38 -1.70 15.31
N THR A 93 16.53 -2.83 14.62
CA THR A 93 16.13 -2.93 13.21
C THR A 93 14.63 -3.12 13.16
N VAL A 94 13.96 -2.26 12.40
CA VAL A 94 12.52 -2.27 12.21
C VAL A 94 12.17 -2.24 10.72
N TYR A 95 10.91 -2.47 10.41
CA TYR A 95 10.39 -2.38 9.06
C TYR A 95 9.26 -1.36 8.98
N TYR A 96 9.38 -0.41 8.04
CA TYR A 96 8.31 0.51 7.67
C TYR A 96 7.72 0.07 6.33
N ASP A 97 6.40 0.01 6.20
CA ASP A 97 5.78 -0.33 4.91
C ASP A 97 5.91 0.81 3.87
N ARG A 98 5.31 0.67 2.69
CA ARG A 98 5.35 1.72 1.63
C ARG A 98 4.57 2.98 1.99
N ASN A 99 3.64 2.89 2.94
CA ASN A 99 2.93 4.02 3.50
C ASN A 99 3.72 4.70 4.64
N GLY A 100 4.85 4.12 5.05
CA GLY A 100 5.70 4.64 6.13
C GLY A 100 5.24 4.18 7.52
N HIS A 101 4.34 3.21 7.62
CA HIS A 101 3.85 2.67 8.90
C HIS A 101 4.81 1.64 9.45
N LEU A 102 5.18 1.76 10.73
CA LEU A 102 5.97 0.76 11.45
C LEU A 102 5.17 -0.55 11.57
N ILE A 103 5.72 -1.63 11.04
CA ILE A 103 5.18 -2.99 11.21
C ILE A 103 6.05 -3.73 12.22
N THR A 104 5.41 -4.35 13.21
CA THR A 104 6.10 -5.05 14.31
C THR A 104 5.96 -6.57 14.23
N ASP A 105 4.84 -7.07 13.69
CA ASP A 105 4.58 -8.50 13.54
C ASP A 105 5.46 -9.11 12.43
N GLN A 106 6.24 -10.13 12.77
CA GLN A 106 7.23 -10.73 11.87
C GLN A 106 6.59 -11.47 10.69
N ASN A 107 5.42 -12.09 10.90
CA ASN A 107 4.70 -12.77 9.81
C ASN A 107 4.18 -11.75 8.80
N SER A 108 3.65 -10.63 9.28
CA SER A 108 3.20 -9.50 8.47
C SER A 108 4.36 -8.89 7.69
N ILE A 109 5.52 -8.67 8.32
CA ILE A 109 6.74 -8.19 7.64
C ILE A 109 7.14 -9.15 6.51
N LYS A 110 7.20 -10.46 6.78
CA LYS A 110 7.54 -11.49 5.79
C LYS A 110 6.59 -11.45 4.60
N GLN A 111 5.28 -11.36 4.86
CA GLN A 111 4.28 -11.26 3.80
C GLN A 111 4.43 -9.99 2.98
N ILE A 112 4.48 -8.84 3.64
CA ILE A 112 4.52 -7.53 2.98
C ILE A 112 5.77 -7.43 2.10
N LYS A 113 6.95 -7.87 2.59
CA LYS A 113 8.18 -7.91 1.79
C LYS A 113 8.03 -8.82 0.56
N LYS A 114 7.46 -10.01 0.74
CA LYS A 114 7.26 -10.96 -0.36
C LYS A 114 6.29 -10.39 -1.41
N TYR A 115 5.20 -9.79 -0.97
CA TYR A 115 4.24 -9.12 -1.85
C TYR A 115 4.86 -7.95 -2.60
N TYR A 116 5.60 -7.06 -1.93
CA TYR A 116 6.21 -5.92 -2.61
C TYR A 116 7.26 -6.33 -3.64
N LYS A 117 7.99 -7.42 -3.41
CA LYS A 117 8.86 -8.02 -4.44
C LYS A 117 8.04 -8.45 -5.66
N PHE A 118 6.96 -9.21 -5.45
CA PHE A 118 6.06 -9.60 -6.54
C PHE A 118 5.52 -8.38 -7.29
N ARG A 119 5.01 -7.38 -6.56
CA ARG A 119 4.47 -6.16 -7.12
C ARG A 119 5.47 -5.47 -8.05
N ASP A 120 6.70 -5.26 -7.60
CA ASP A 120 7.72 -4.58 -8.39
C ASP A 120 8.10 -5.38 -9.66
N GLU A 121 8.02 -6.71 -9.60
CA GLU A 121 8.26 -7.59 -10.74
C GLU A 121 7.14 -7.54 -11.80
N VAL A 122 5.88 -7.29 -11.40
CA VAL A 122 4.71 -7.39 -12.28
C VAL A 122 4.11 -6.05 -12.71
N LEU A 123 4.44 -4.95 -12.02
CA LEU A 123 3.84 -3.65 -12.30
C LEU A 123 4.05 -3.24 -13.77
N GLY A 124 2.96 -2.86 -14.44
CA GLY A 124 2.94 -2.49 -15.86
C GLY A 124 3.01 -3.65 -16.85
N LYS A 125 2.96 -4.91 -16.40
CA LYS A 125 2.99 -6.11 -17.26
C LYS A 125 1.61 -6.76 -17.38
N GLU A 126 1.39 -7.44 -18.49
CA GLU A 126 0.16 -8.19 -18.80
C GLU A 126 0.41 -9.70 -18.72
N PHE A 127 -0.55 -10.43 -18.17
CA PHE A 127 -0.50 -11.89 -18.10
C PHE A 127 -1.85 -12.47 -18.53
N ASP A 128 -1.80 -13.38 -19.48
CA ASP A 128 -2.93 -14.15 -19.99
C ASP A 128 -2.54 -15.63 -19.88
N LEU A 129 -3.04 -16.29 -18.83
CA LEU A 129 -2.58 -17.63 -18.44
C LEU A 129 -3.41 -18.74 -19.07
N ASP A 130 -4.70 -18.49 -19.29
CA ASP A 130 -5.62 -19.47 -19.84
C ASP A 130 -5.98 -19.22 -21.32
N LYS A 131 -5.56 -18.09 -21.90
CA LYS A 131 -5.85 -17.64 -23.27
C LYS A 131 -7.33 -17.36 -23.52
N ALA A 132 -8.14 -17.26 -22.46
CA ALA A 132 -9.55 -16.98 -22.53
C ALA A 132 -9.81 -15.50 -22.24
N TYR A 133 -10.39 -14.79 -23.21
CA TYR A 133 -10.73 -13.37 -23.07
C TYR A 133 -9.54 -12.43 -22.79
N GLY A 134 -8.30 -12.86 -23.04
CA GLY A 134 -7.08 -12.07 -22.85
C GLY A 134 -6.74 -11.87 -21.36
N ALA A 135 -5.90 -10.88 -21.05
CA ALA A 135 -5.52 -10.60 -19.66
C ALA A 135 -6.71 -10.10 -18.81
N GLN A 136 -7.17 -10.93 -17.87
CA GLN A 136 -8.30 -10.64 -16.97
C GLN A 136 -7.91 -10.67 -15.49
N CYS A 137 -8.79 -10.19 -14.61
CA CYS A 137 -8.51 -10.16 -13.17
C CYS A 137 -8.16 -11.53 -12.57
N TRP A 138 -8.77 -12.60 -13.08
CA TRP A 138 -8.45 -13.95 -12.67
C TRP A 138 -7.00 -14.34 -13.01
N ASP A 139 -6.49 -14.01 -14.19
CA ASP A 139 -5.09 -14.31 -14.56
C ASP A 139 -4.10 -13.62 -13.63
N GLY A 140 -4.41 -12.40 -13.18
CA GLY A 140 -3.56 -11.70 -12.23
C GLY A 140 -3.46 -12.45 -10.90
N TYR A 141 -4.62 -12.85 -10.36
CA TYR A 141 -4.66 -13.71 -9.19
C TYR A 141 -3.94 -15.05 -9.42
N ALA A 142 -4.20 -15.72 -10.54
CA ALA A 142 -3.63 -17.01 -10.87
C ALA A 142 -2.10 -16.93 -11.02
N TYR A 143 -1.59 -15.84 -11.59
CA TYR A 143 -0.17 -15.56 -11.69
C TYR A 143 0.45 -15.35 -10.30
N TYR A 144 -0.20 -14.57 -9.44
CA TYR A 144 0.26 -14.38 -8.06
C TYR A 144 0.29 -15.69 -7.27
N ALA A 145 -0.75 -16.51 -7.37
CA ALA A 145 -0.79 -17.84 -6.74
C ALA A 145 0.36 -18.74 -7.25
N LYS A 146 0.59 -18.78 -8.57
CA LYS A 146 1.71 -19.52 -9.17
C LYS A 146 3.08 -19.00 -8.71
N TRP A 147 3.26 -17.69 -8.66
CA TRP A 147 4.50 -17.06 -8.19
C TRP A 147 4.79 -17.39 -6.72
N LEU A 148 3.74 -17.53 -5.91
CA LEU A 148 3.85 -18.02 -4.54
C LEU A 148 4.13 -19.53 -4.43
N GLY A 149 4.02 -20.29 -5.53
CA GLY A 149 4.13 -21.74 -5.56
C GLY A 149 2.85 -22.48 -5.16
N TYR A 150 1.69 -21.83 -5.25
CA TYR A 150 0.40 -22.36 -4.83
C TYR A 150 -0.44 -22.86 -6.01
N ASN A 151 -1.32 -23.81 -5.71
CA ASN A 151 -2.36 -24.20 -6.66
C ASN A 151 -3.37 -23.07 -6.86
N ILE A 152 -3.90 -22.97 -8.08
CA ILE A 152 -4.88 -21.95 -8.45
C ILE A 152 -6.29 -22.47 -8.15
N ALA A 153 -7.12 -21.66 -7.50
CA ALA A 153 -8.56 -21.91 -7.46
C ALA A 153 -9.21 -21.42 -8.77
N HIS A 154 -10.04 -22.26 -9.37
CA HIS A 154 -10.67 -21.98 -10.67
C HIS A 154 -12.14 -21.53 -10.50
N CYS A 155 -12.63 -20.78 -11.48
CA CYS A 155 -14.02 -20.30 -11.52
C CYS A 155 -14.92 -21.31 -12.26
N THR A 156 -15.26 -22.43 -11.62
CA THR A 156 -15.88 -23.58 -12.29
C THR A 156 -17.41 -23.55 -12.35
N THR A 157 -18.08 -22.70 -11.57
CA THR A 157 -19.54 -22.77 -11.41
C THR A 157 -20.25 -21.71 -12.23
N SER A 158 -19.87 -20.43 -12.07
CA SER A 158 -20.40 -19.32 -12.84
C SER A 158 -19.46 -18.84 -13.95
N GLY A 159 -18.19 -19.26 -13.91
CA GLY A 159 -17.14 -18.76 -14.81
C GLY A 159 -16.54 -17.42 -14.38
N TYR A 160 -16.97 -16.86 -13.24
CA TYR A 160 -16.52 -15.55 -12.74
C TYR A 160 -15.82 -15.65 -11.39
N VAL A 161 -14.98 -14.67 -11.08
CA VAL A 161 -14.10 -14.68 -9.90
C VAL A 161 -14.83 -14.66 -8.55
N LYS A 162 -16.12 -14.34 -8.52
CA LYS A 162 -16.95 -14.59 -7.33
C LYS A 162 -16.92 -16.05 -6.86
N ASP A 163 -16.74 -17.00 -7.78
CA ASP A 163 -16.64 -18.44 -7.46
C ASP A 163 -15.47 -18.75 -6.53
N ILE A 164 -14.40 -17.95 -6.61
CA ILE A 164 -13.22 -18.08 -5.74
C ILE A 164 -13.63 -17.92 -4.27
N TRP A 165 -14.55 -17.00 -3.99
CA TRP A 165 -15.06 -16.79 -2.64
C TRP A 165 -16.27 -17.66 -2.30
N GLU A 166 -17.27 -17.74 -3.18
CA GLU A 166 -18.52 -18.47 -2.93
C GLU A 166 -18.28 -19.97 -2.68
N TYR A 167 -17.28 -20.54 -3.36
CA TYR A 167 -16.89 -21.95 -3.23
C TYR A 167 -15.56 -22.16 -2.52
N ARG A 168 -15.05 -21.17 -1.77
CA ARG A 168 -13.73 -21.23 -1.09
C ARG A 168 -13.49 -22.48 -0.23
N LYS A 169 -14.57 -23.05 0.33
CA LYS A 169 -14.50 -24.26 1.16
C LYS A 169 -14.25 -25.54 0.37
N THR A 170 -14.47 -25.54 -0.94
CA THR A 170 -14.38 -26.73 -1.81
C THR A 170 -13.46 -26.54 -3.00
N ASN A 171 -13.19 -25.30 -3.43
CA ASN A 171 -12.33 -24.99 -4.59
C ASN A 171 -10.81 -25.07 -4.30
N GLY A 172 -10.43 -25.35 -3.05
CA GLY A 172 -9.04 -25.58 -2.65
C GLY A 172 -8.23 -24.34 -2.27
N ILE A 173 -8.77 -23.11 -2.40
CA ILE A 173 -8.02 -21.88 -2.05
C ILE A 173 -7.53 -21.90 -0.59
N LEU A 174 -8.36 -22.42 0.32
CA LEU A 174 -8.05 -22.46 1.76
C LEU A 174 -6.92 -23.44 2.14
N LYS A 175 -6.38 -24.21 1.19
CA LYS A 175 -5.18 -25.03 1.42
C LYS A 175 -3.91 -24.17 1.49
N HIS A 176 -3.91 -23.01 0.86
CA HIS A 176 -2.73 -22.15 0.72
C HIS A 176 -2.94 -20.72 1.23
N PHE A 177 -4.19 -20.35 1.46
CA PHE A 177 -4.56 -19.04 1.99
C PHE A 177 -5.44 -19.20 3.23
N MET A 178 -5.31 -18.30 4.20
CA MET A 178 -6.24 -18.16 5.32
C MET A 178 -7.24 -17.04 5.06
N GLU A 179 -8.45 -17.17 5.62
CA GLU A 179 -9.44 -16.09 5.57
C GLU A 179 -9.10 -14.99 6.59
N VAL A 180 -9.11 -13.75 6.13
CA VAL A 180 -8.93 -12.56 6.98
C VAL A 180 -10.05 -11.57 6.75
N SER A 181 -10.43 -10.84 7.79
CA SER A 181 -11.43 -9.77 7.71
C SER A 181 -10.97 -8.67 6.77
N ILE A 182 -11.88 -8.09 5.97
CA ILE A 182 -11.56 -6.92 5.13
C ILE A 182 -11.18 -5.66 5.94
N ASN A 183 -11.42 -5.67 7.25
CA ASN A 183 -11.01 -4.59 8.14
C ASN A 183 -9.55 -4.77 8.63
N ASP A 184 -8.96 -5.95 8.45
CA ASP A 184 -7.63 -6.33 8.93
C ASP A 184 -6.70 -6.68 7.76
N LEU A 185 -6.93 -6.06 6.60
CA LEU A 185 -6.16 -6.31 5.38
C LEU A 185 -4.72 -5.85 5.51
N GLN A 186 -3.81 -6.61 4.91
CA GLN A 186 -2.42 -6.23 4.75
C GLN A 186 -1.96 -6.46 3.31
N PRO A 187 -0.90 -5.74 2.86
CA PRO A 187 -0.38 -5.91 1.52
C PRO A 187 -0.15 -7.39 1.16
N GLY A 188 -0.68 -7.80 0.01
CA GLY A 188 -0.61 -9.18 -0.46
C GLY A 188 -1.84 -10.05 -0.20
N ASP A 189 -2.84 -9.55 0.55
CA ASP A 189 -4.12 -10.23 0.71
C ASP A 189 -4.94 -10.19 -0.59
N VAL A 190 -5.48 -11.33 -1.00
CA VAL A 190 -6.29 -11.45 -2.23
C VAL A 190 -7.75 -11.18 -1.91
N CYS A 191 -8.29 -10.12 -2.49
CA CYS A 191 -9.62 -9.59 -2.25
C CYS A 191 -10.55 -9.91 -3.43
N VAL A 192 -11.74 -10.43 -3.12
CA VAL A 192 -12.78 -10.72 -4.12
C VAL A 192 -13.93 -9.71 -3.98
N PHE A 193 -14.26 -9.06 -5.09
CA PHE A 193 -15.34 -8.09 -5.21
C PHE A 193 -16.57 -8.76 -5.81
N ARG A 194 -17.74 -8.40 -5.28
CA ARG A 194 -19.05 -8.84 -5.77
C ARG A 194 -19.34 -8.17 -7.12
N ALA A 195 -20.40 -8.61 -7.79
CA ALA A 195 -20.93 -7.87 -8.93
C ALA A 195 -21.50 -6.52 -8.45
N CYS A 196 -20.99 -5.40 -8.95
CA CYS A 196 -21.54 -4.07 -8.68
C CYS A 196 -21.25 -3.09 -9.83
N THR A 197 -21.64 -1.82 -9.69
CA THR A 197 -21.43 -0.79 -10.74
C THR A 197 -19.96 -0.58 -11.10
N GLN A 198 -19.03 -0.75 -10.15
CA GLN A 198 -17.58 -0.70 -10.41
C GLN A 198 -17.04 -2.01 -10.96
N THR A 199 -17.71 -3.12 -10.63
CA THR A 199 -17.23 -4.48 -10.87
C THR A 199 -18.35 -5.35 -11.49
N PRO A 200 -18.80 -5.09 -12.74
CA PRO A 200 -20.10 -5.56 -13.23
C PRO A 200 -20.35 -7.08 -13.16
N LEU A 201 -19.28 -7.88 -13.23
CA LEU A 201 -19.36 -9.35 -13.19
C LEU A 201 -18.73 -9.98 -11.94
N SER A 202 -18.10 -9.18 -11.07
CA SER A 202 -17.10 -9.50 -10.02
C SER A 202 -15.68 -9.08 -10.38
N HIS A 203 -14.79 -9.02 -9.38
CA HIS A 203 -13.38 -8.74 -9.56
C HIS A 203 -12.54 -9.45 -8.52
N ILE A 204 -11.25 -9.63 -8.81
CA ILE A 204 -10.28 -10.11 -7.85
C ILE A 204 -9.00 -9.29 -8.01
N ALA A 205 -8.48 -8.79 -6.90
CA ALA A 205 -7.28 -8.00 -6.87
C ALA A 205 -6.54 -8.20 -5.54
N ILE A 206 -5.27 -7.82 -5.49
CA ILE A 206 -4.40 -8.00 -4.33
C ILE A 206 -4.28 -6.66 -3.63
N TYR A 207 -4.60 -6.60 -2.34
CA TYR A 207 -4.50 -5.37 -1.57
C TYR A 207 -3.06 -4.83 -1.57
N ASP A 208 -2.88 -3.57 -1.95
CA ASP A 208 -1.59 -2.87 -1.98
C ASP A 208 -1.38 -1.99 -0.74
N GLY A 209 -2.47 -1.46 -0.19
CA GLY A 209 -2.44 -0.65 1.04
C GLY A 209 -3.58 0.35 1.13
N ASP A 210 -3.62 1.09 2.23
CA ASP A 210 -4.61 2.12 2.46
C ASP A 210 -4.35 3.38 1.62
N ILE A 211 -5.44 4.11 1.33
CA ILE A 211 -5.38 5.49 0.84
C ILE A 211 -5.38 6.40 2.06
N GLN A 212 -4.48 7.38 2.08
CA GLN A 212 -4.36 8.34 3.17
C GLN A 212 -4.48 9.76 2.64
N ASP A 213 -5.12 10.64 3.41
CA ASP A 213 -5.05 12.08 3.16
C ASP A 213 -3.68 12.63 3.56
N ASN A 214 -3.47 13.94 3.35
CA ASN A 214 -2.21 14.57 3.71
C ASN A 214 -2.00 14.71 5.22
N GLN A 215 -2.96 14.40 6.09
CA GLN A 215 -2.75 14.31 7.54
C GLN A 215 -2.47 12.87 8.02
N GLY A 216 -2.49 11.89 7.10
CA GLY A 216 -2.34 10.48 7.43
C GLY A 216 -3.66 9.81 7.84
N ASN A 217 -4.82 10.44 7.62
CA ASN A 217 -6.11 9.80 7.83
C ASN A 217 -6.38 8.76 6.76
N VAL A 218 -6.54 7.51 7.21
CA VAL A 218 -6.89 6.39 6.36
C VAL A 218 -8.33 6.52 5.87
N ASN A 219 -8.51 6.43 4.56
CA ASN A 219 -9.81 6.28 3.94
C ASN A 219 -10.36 4.88 4.26
N LYS A 220 -11.41 4.82 5.08
CA LYS A 220 -12.01 3.55 5.52
C LYS A 220 -12.89 2.89 4.45
N THR A 221 -13.28 3.61 3.40
CA THR A 221 -14.19 3.08 2.37
C THR A 221 -13.48 2.72 1.08
N LYS A 222 -12.23 3.12 0.88
CA LYS A 222 -11.44 2.82 -0.33
C LYS A 222 -10.05 2.33 0.02
N GLY A 223 -9.47 1.54 -0.87
CA GLY A 223 -8.09 1.06 -0.76
C GLY A 223 -7.40 1.01 -2.11
N LYS A 224 -6.08 0.81 -2.09
CA LYS A 224 -5.28 0.55 -3.28
C LYS A 224 -5.18 -0.95 -3.49
N PHE A 225 -5.34 -1.37 -4.73
CA PHE A 225 -5.30 -2.78 -5.11
C PHE A 225 -4.44 -2.94 -6.36
N LEU A 226 -3.50 -3.87 -6.29
CA LEU A 226 -2.76 -4.36 -7.45
C LEU A 226 -3.58 -5.44 -8.13
N GLY A 227 -3.87 -5.26 -9.41
CA GLY A 227 -4.58 -6.27 -10.19
C GLY A 227 -4.54 -5.95 -11.66
N GLN A 228 -5.04 -6.90 -12.45
CA GLN A 228 -5.35 -6.70 -13.86
C GLN A 228 -6.87 -6.66 -14.03
N ASN A 229 -7.32 -5.79 -14.93
CA ASN A 229 -8.67 -5.63 -15.44
C ASN A 229 -9.86 -5.31 -14.51
N GLN A 230 -9.99 -4.02 -14.20
CA GLN A 230 -11.29 -3.33 -14.09
C GLN A 230 -11.32 -1.96 -14.80
N TYR A 231 -10.24 -1.62 -15.52
CA TYR A 231 -10.05 -0.39 -16.33
C TYR A 231 -8.85 -0.52 -17.31
N GLN A 232 -7.90 -1.44 -17.07
CA GLN A 232 -6.68 -1.66 -17.87
C GLN A 232 -6.28 -3.14 -17.85
N SER A 233 -5.67 -3.64 -18.93
CA SER A 233 -5.21 -5.03 -19.10
C SER A 233 -3.98 -5.38 -18.26
N ALA A 234 -3.05 -4.44 -18.08
CA ALA A 234 -1.83 -4.65 -17.31
C ALA A 234 -2.06 -4.57 -15.79
N PHE A 235 -1.18 -5.22 -15.04
CA PHE A 235 -1.07 -5.07 -13.60
C PHE A 235 -0.79 -3.62 -13.24
N ASN A 236 -1.76 -2.99 -12.58
CA ASN A 236 -1.65 -1.64 -12.09
C ASN A 236 -2.21 -1.55 -10.68
N VAL A 237 -1.78 -0.53 -9.96
CA VAL A 237 -2.39 -0.15 -8.68
C VAL A 237 -3.57 0.76 -8.98
N ILE A 238 -4.77 0.31 -8.63
CA ILE A 238 -6.02 1.05 -8.81
C ILE A 238 -6.70 1.28 -7.46
N GLU A 239 -7.52 2.32 -7.38
CA GLU A 239 -8.35 2.60 -6.21
C GLU A 239 -9.72 1.94 -6.37
N LEU A 240 -10.13 1.13 -5.40
CA LEU A 240 -11.43 0.48 -5.36
C LEU A 240 -12.09 0.64 -4.00
N GLU A 241 -13.42 0.50 -3.96
CA GLU A 241 -14.19 0.54 -2.71
C GLU A 241 -13.94 -0.71 -1.86
N LYS A 242 -13.54 -0.47 -0.61
CA LYS A 242 -13.19 -1.45 0.43
C LYS A 242 -14.29 -1.61 1.47
N ILE A 243 -15.53 -1.85 1.02
CA ILE A 243 -16.68 -2.05 1.91
C ILE A 243 -17.47 -3.30 1.56
N SER A 244 -18.11 -3.92 2.56
CA SER A 244 -18.86 -5.19 2.43
C SER A 244 -20.02 -5.15 1.43
N LYS A 245 -20.47 -3.96 1.02
CA LYS A 245 -21.43 -3.78 -0.08
C LYS A 245 -20.85 -4.23 -1.43
N TYR A 246 -19.56 -3.98 -1.65
CA TYR A 246 -18.87 -4.22 -2.93
C TYR A 246 -17.87 -5.37 -2.85
N MET A 247 -17.46 -5.76 -1.65
CA MET A 247 -16.54 -6.87 -1.39
C MET A 247 -17.19 -7.98 -0.57
N TYR A 248 -16.67 -9.19 -0.69
CA TYR A 248 -16.96 -10.20 0.32
C TYR A 248 -16.32 -9.81 1.66
N VAL A 249 -16.89 -10.29 2.76
CA VAL A 249 -16.51 -9.88 4.13
C VAL A 249 -15.13 -10.36 4.57
N THR A 250 -14.56 -11.32 3.83
CA THR A 250 -13.22 -11.85 4.04
C THR A 250 -12.42 -11.82 2.74
N ALA A 251 -11.10 -11.69 2.89
CA ALA A 251 -10.09 -11.84 1.86
C ALA A 251 -9.20 -13.07 2.16
N PHE A 252 -8.28 -13.37 1.25
CA PHE A 252 -7.41 -14.55 1.32
C PHE A 252 -5.96 -14.13 1.51
N ARG A 253 -5.41 -14.36 2.70
CA ARG A 253 -4.03 -14.07 3.06
C ARG A 253 -3.13 -15.29 2.77
N PRO A 254 -2.02 -15.15 2.01
CA PRO A 254 -1.07 -16.24 1.78
C PRO A 254 -0.52 -16.87 3.08
N ASN A 255 -0.49 -18.19 3.17
CA ASN A 255 0.13 -18.93 4.29
C ASN A 255 1.65 -19.04 4.04
N LEU A 256 2.43 -18.03 4.46
CA LEU A 256 3.85 -17.88 4.13
C LEU A 256 4.83 -18.46 5.14
#